data_AF-A0AAW0JUI9-F1
#
_entry.id   AF-A0AAW0JUI9-F1
#
_cell.length_a   1.000
_cell.length_b   1.000
_cell.length_c   1.000
_cell.angle_alpha   90.00
_cell.angle_beta   90.00
_cell.angle_gamma   90.00
#
_symmetry.space_group_name_H-M   'P 1'
#
loop_
_entity.id
_entity.type
_entity.pdbx_description
1 polymer ?
#
loop_
_entity_poly.entity_id
_entity_poly.type
_entity_poly.pdbx_seq_one_letter_code
_entity_poly.pdbx_strand_id
1 'polypeptide(L)'
;MQPKDTMRLDETMLVKQLLPEICHFLHTCREGNQHAAELRNSASGVLFSLSCNNFNAVFSRISTRLQELTVCSEDNVDVHDIELLQYINVDCAKLKRLLKETAFKFKALKKVAQLAVINSLEKAFWNWVENYPDEFTKLYQIPQTDLAECAEKLFDLVDGFAESTKRKAAVWPLQIILLILCPEIIQDISKEGFDENNINKKLFLDSLRKALAGHGGSRQLTESAAIACVKLCKASTYINWEDNSVIFLLVQSMVVDLKNLLFNPSKPFSRGSQPADVDLMIDCLVSCFRISPHNNQHFKICLAQNSPSTFHYVLVNSLHRIITNSALDWWPKIDAVYCHSVELRHMFGETLNKAMQGCGAHPAIRMAPSLTFKEKVTSLKFKEKPTDLETRSYKYLLLSMVKLIHADPKLLLCNPRKQGPETQSSTAELITGLVQLVPQSHMPEIAQEAMEQADRSSCHFLFLCGVGCDVPASGNSSQMSMDHDELLRTCSSGASLRKGKGNSSMDSTAGCSGTPPIRRQAQTKLEVALYMFLWSPDTEAVLVAMSCFRHLCEEADIRCGVDEVSVHNFLPNYNTFMEFASVSNMMSTGRAALQKRVMALLRRIEHPTAGNTEVWLRQQHPSQAHIFMFEASS
;
A
#
# COMPACT_ATOMS: atom_id res chain seq x y z
N MET A 1 -14.09 50.93 -5.73
CA MET A 1 -13.20 50.83 -4.56
C MET A 1 -13.19 49.39 -4.08
N GLN A 2 -11.98 48.89 -3.79
CA GLN A 2 -11.61 47.51 -3.47
C GLN A 2 -12.33 46.91 -2.25
N PRO A 3 -12.63 45.59 -2.29
CA PRO A 3 -12.64 44.75 -1.11
C PRO A 3 -11.68 43.54 -1.20
N LYS A 4 -10.76 43.49 -2.18
CA LYS A 4 -9.81 42.35 -2.32
C LYS A 4 -8.56 42.44 -1.46
N ASP A 5 -8.16 43.63 -1.02
CA ASP A 5 -6.88 43.80 -0.31
C ASP A 5 -6.99 43.56 1.20
N THR A 6 -8.16 43.77 1.81
CA THR A 6 -8.38 43.57 3.26
C THR A 6 -8.33 42.08 3.64
N MET A 7 -8.96 41.20 2.86
CA MET A 7 -8.93 39.74 3.11
C MET A 7 -7.51 39.16 2.98
N ARG A 8 -6.70 39.67 2.03
CA ARG A 8 -5.31 39.23 1.84
C ARG A 8 -4.38 39.67 2.98
N LEU A 9 -4.63 40.83 3.57
CA LEU A 9 -3.90 41.33 4.74
C LEU A 9 -4.18 40.46 5.97
N ASP A 10 -5.46 40.10 6.19
CA ASP A 10 -5.87 39.22 7.29
C ASP A 10 -5.30 37.80 7.11
N GLU A 11 -5.37 37.22 5.91
CA GLU A 11 -4.75 35.93 5.59
C GLU A 11 -3.24 35.94 5.85
N THR A 12 -2.54 37.00 5.45
CA THR A 12 -1.10 37.14 5.68
C THR A 12 -0.77 37.24 7.17
N MET A 13 -1.62 37.91 7.96
CA MET A 13 -1.46 38.00 9.41
C MET A 13 -1.72 36.66 10.11
N LEU A 14 -2.74 35.92 9.68
CA LEU A 14 -3.05 34.59 10.19
C LEU A 14 -1.92 33.59 9.91
N VAL A 15 -1.34 33.61 8.71
CA VAL A 15 -0.18 32.76 8.38
C VAL A 15 1.02 33.08 9.27
N LYS A 16 1.26 34.37 9.57
CA LYS A 16 2.33 34.79 10.49
C LYS A 16 2.13 34.30 11.92
N GLN A 17 0.88 34.16 12.37
CA GLN A 17 0.56 33.63 13.70
C GLN A 17 0.58 32.09 13.73
N LEU A 18 0.13 31.44 12.66
CA LEU A 18 0.02 29.98 12.57
C LEU A 18 1.37 29.28 12.38
N LEU A 19 2.25 29.86 11.57
CA LEU A 19 3.53 29.23 11.22
C LEU A 19 4.44 28.94 12.45
N PRO A 20 4.59 29.86 13.43
CA PRO A 20 5.30 29.55 14.68
C PRO A 20 4.73 28.36 15.45
N GLU A 21 3.40 28.22 15.53
CA GLU A 21 2.73 27.11 16.22
C GLU A 21 2.97 25.78 15.48
N ILE A 22 2.90 25.78 14.15
CA ILE A 22 3.23 24.61 13.33
C ILE A 22 4.69 24.20 13.58
N CYS A 23 5.63 25.14 13.54
CA CYS A 23 7.04 24.90 13.85
C CYS A 23 7.22 24.32 15.27
N HIS A 24 6.47 24.84 16.25
CA HIS A 24 6.51 24.31 17.62
C HIS A 24 6.15 22.81 17.66
N PHE A 25 5.09 22.39 16.97
CA PHE A 25 4.71 20.98 16.90
C PHE A 25 5.71 20.12 16.13
N LEU A 26 6.33 20.65 15.08
CA LEU A 26 7.36 19.95 14.30
C LEU A 26 8.63 19.69 15.13
N HIS A 27 9.07 20.67 15.93
CA HIS A 27 10.39 20.66 16.57
C HIS A 27 10.38 20.28 18.06
N THR A 28 9.29 20.55 18.78
CA THR A 28 9.24 20.39 20.26
C THR A 28 8.84 18.98 20.69
N CYS A 29 8.18 18.20 19.82
CA CYS A 29 7.86 16.81 20.11
C CYS A 29 9.11 15.92 19.98
N ARG A 30 9.94 15.91 21.03
CA ARG A 30 11.11 15.05 21.17
C ARG A 30 10.75 13.61 21.58
N GLU A 31 11.66 12.72 21.23
CA GLU A 31 11.65 11.27 21.43
C GLU A 31 11.37 10.92 22.90
N GLY A 32 10.19 10.33 23.16
CA GLY A 32 9.71 9.97 24.50
C GLY A 32 8.20 10.06 24.65
N ASN A 33 7.53 10.93 23.87
CA ASN A 33 6.07 10.96 23.77
C ASN A 33 5.58 9.94 22.72
N GLN A 34 4.68 9.05 23.13
CA GLN A 34 4.08 8.01 22.27
C GLN A 34 3.41 8.58 21.01
N HIS A 35 2.88 9.80 21.07
CA HIS A 35 2.20 10.47 19.96
C HIS A 35 3.08 11.47 19.18
N ALA A 36 4.37 11.58 19.50
CA ALA A 36 5.26 12.57 18.86
C ALA A 36 5.32 12.42 17.33
N ALA A 37 5.34 11.18 16.83
CA ALA A 37 5.39 10.91 15.39
C ALA A 37 4.08 11.30 14.69
N GLU A 38 2.93 10.97 15.28
CA GLU A 38 1.60 11.31 14.74
C GLU A 38 1.38 12.82 14.70
N LEU A 39 1.82 13.52 15.74
CA LEU A 39 1.69 14.98 15.80
C LEU A 39 2.61 15.66 14.78
N ARG A 40 3.86 15.17 14.63
CA ARG A 40 4.77 15.67 13.60
C ARG A 40 4.22 15.44 12.19
N ASN A 41 3.67 14.25 11.94
CA ASN A 41 3.03 13.94 10.65
C ASN A 41 1.85 14.88 10.39
N SER A 42 0.99 15.10 11.38
CA SER A 42 -0.16 16.01 11.26
C SER A 42 0.29 17.46 11.02
N ALA A 43 1.25 17.96 11.80
CA ALA A 43 1.80 19.31 11.66
C ALA A 43 2.47 19.51 10.30
N SER A 44 3.21 18.51 9.81
CA SER A 44 3.83 18.55 8.49
C SER A 44 2.80 18.57 7.37
N GLY A 45 1.68 17.85 7.51
CA GLY A 45 0.56 17.90 6.56
C GLY A 45 -0.09 19.28 6.52
N VAL A 46 -0.30 19.92 7.68
CA VAL A 46 -0.80 21.30 7.73
C VAL A 46 0.18 22.27 7.07
N LEU A 47 1.49 22.13 7.33
CA LEU A 47 2.52 22.96 6.70
C LEU A 47 2.53 22.78 5.17
N PHE A 48 2.42 21.54 4.70
CA PHE A 48 2.35 21.21 3.28
C PHE A 48 1.17 21.93 2.63
N SER A 49 -0.05 21.77 3.17
CA SER A 49 -1.26 22.43 2.66
C SER A 49 -1.15 23.96 2.71
N LEU A 50 -0.61 24.52 3.79
CA LEU A 50 -0.41 25.96 3.94
C LEU A 50 0.54 26.51 2.86
N SER A 51 1.62 25.78 2.58
CA SER A 51 2.63 26.20 1.61
C SER A 51 2.14 26.21 0.16
N CYS A 52 1.04 25.51 -0.17
CA CYS A 52 0.43 25.54 -1.50
C CYS A 52 0.10 26.97 -1.94
N ASN A 53 -0.52 27.76 -1.06
CA ASN A 53 -0.95 29.13 -1.33
C ASN A 53 -0.06 30.19 -0.68
N ASN A 54 0.67 29.84 0.38
CA ASN A 54 1.46 30.78 1.18
C ASN A 54 2.97 30.48 1.16
N PHE A 55 3.48 29.91 0.06
CA PHE A 55 4.90 29.58 -0.13
C PHE A 55 5.84 30.73 0.25
N ASN A 56 5.54 31.98 -0.15
CA ASN A 56 6.43 33.11 0.13
C ASN A 56 6.63 33.37 1.62
N ALA A 57 5.62 33.12 2.46
CA ALA A 57 5.75 33.30 3.91
C ALA A 57 6.68 32.24 4.52
N VAL A 58 6.50 30.97 4.14
CA VAL A 58 7.34 29.86 4.60
C VAL A 58 8.77 30.00 4.05
N PHE A 59 8.91 30.34 2.77
CA PHE A 59 10.20 30.60 2.12
C PHE A 59 10.95 31.76 2.78
N SER A 60 10.25 32.86 3.13
CA SER A 60 10.86 34.00 3.82
C SER A 60 11.41 33.60 5.18
N ARG A 61 10.69 32.75 5.94
CA ARG A 61 11.17 32.20 7.21
C ARG A 61 12.44 31.35 7.02
N ILE A 62 12.43 30.44 6.05
CA ILE A 62 13.59 29.60 5.73
C ILE A 62 14.78 30.46 5.28
N SER A 63 14.57 31.40 4.38
CA SER A 63 15.60 32.30 3.84
C SER A 63 16.22 33.18 4.93
N THR A 64 15.40 33.68 5.86
CA THR A 64 15.85 34.46 7.02
C THR A 64 16.72 33.61 7.93
N ARG A 65 16.27 32.39 8.28
CA ARG A 65 17.09 31.47 9.07
C ARG A 65 18.41 31.16 8.36
N LEU A 66 18.38 30.82 7.07
CA LEU A 66 19.62 30.59 6.31
C LEU A 66 20.57 31.79 6.39
N GLN A 67 20.06 33.02 6.31
CA GLN A 67 20.88 34.22 6.44
C GLN A 67 21.49 34.35 7.83
N GLU A 68 20.69 34.19 8.90
CA GLU A 68 21.17 34.23 10.28
C GLU A 68 22.30 33.23 10.52
N LEU A 69 22.18 32.02 9.95
CA LEU A 69 23.18 30.97 10.12
C LEU A 69 24.47 31.18 9.32
N THR A 70 24.49 32.11 8.35
CA THR A 70 25.75 32.49 7.67
C THR A 70 26.65 33.37 8.55
N VAL A 71 26.07 34.09 9.51
CA VAL A 71 26.79 35.01 10.41
C VAL A 71 26.89 34.49 11.84
N CYS A 72 26.24 33.37 12.14
CA CYS A 72 26.24 32.76 13.47
C CYS A 72 27.62 32.23 13.85
N SER A 73 28.14 32.64 15.00
CA SER A 73 29.44 32.21 15.54
C SER A 73 29.35 30.97 16.44
N GLU A 74 28.18 30.59 16.95
CA GLU A 74 28.00 29.45 17.85
C GLU A 74 28.06 28.10 17.12
N ASP A 75 28.67 27.08 17.73
CA ASP A 75 28.85 25.76 17.08
C ASP A 75 27.61 24.86 17.18
N ASN A 76 26.78 25.03 18.21
CA ASN A 76 25.49 24.35 18.36
C ASN A 76 24.37 25.16 17.70
N VAL A 77 24.37 25.16 16.38
CA VAL A 77 23.41 25.93 15.58
C VAL A 77 22.05 25.23 15.52
N ASP A 78 21.00 25.98 15.82
CA ASP A 78 19.61 25.57 15.58
C ASP A 78 19.27 25.59 14.07
N VAL A 79 19.02 24.40 13.51
CA VAL A 79 18.70 24.19 12.08
C VAL A 79 17.24 23.86 11.82
N HIS A 80 16.37 23.91 12.83
CA HIS A 80 14.97 23.47 12.73
C HIS A 80 14.19 24.17 11.60
N ASP A 81 14.32 25.49 11.46
CA ASP A 81 13.64 26.24 10.40
C ASP A 81 14.18 25.89 8.98
N ILE A 82 15.39 25.32 8.84
CA ILE A 82 15.87 24.77 7.56
C ILE A 82 15.09 23.52 7.19
N GLU A 83 14.80 22.66 8.18
CA GLU A 83 14.08 21.40 7.96
C GLU A 83 12.66 21.61 7.42
N LEU A 84 12.09 22.82 7.52
CA LEU A 84 10.81 23.16 6.88
C LEU A 84 10.81 22.90 5.37
N LEU A 85 11.98 22.99 4.71
CA LEU A 85 12.16 22.64 3.30
C LEU A 85 11.61 21.23 2.97
N GLN A 86 11.67 20.30 3.91
CA GLN A 86 11.26 18.91 3.69
C GLN A 86 9.75 18.69 3.74
N TYR A 87 9.00 19.66 4.25
CA TYR A 87 7.56 19.53 4.52
C TYR A 87 6.67 20.40 3.63
N ILE A 88 7.27 21.25 2.80
CA ILE A 88 6.53 22.17 1.94
C ILE A 88 6.15 21.53 0.60
N ASN A 89 5.04 21.98 0.04
CA ASN A 89 4.62 21.72 -1.32
C ASN A 89 5.51 22.52 -2.30
N VAL A 90 6.14 21.83 -3.23
CA VAL A 90 7.16 22.39 -4.13
C VAL A 90 6.80 22.03 -5.57
N ASP A 91 6.53 23.05 -6.40
CA ASP A 91 6.50 22.94 -7.86
C ASP A 91 7.89 23.27 -8.45
N CYS A 92 8.07 23.14 -9.76
CA CYS A 92 9.35 23.38 -10.43
C CYS A 92 9.89 24.80 -10.17
N ALA A 93 9.02 25.81 -10.18
CA ALA A 93 9.40 27.20 -9.96
C ALA A 93 9.84 27.43 -8.50
N LYS A 94 9.14 26.84 -7.54
CA LYS A 94 9.51 26.85 -6.12
C LYS A 94 10.83 26.12 -5.90
N LEU A 95 11.04 24.93 -6.49
CA LEU A 95 12.29 24.19 -6.38
C LEU A 95 13.49 25.00 -6.88
N LYS A 96 13.35 25.63 -8.06
CA LYS A 96 14.36 26.53 -8.62
C LYS A 96 14.72 27.66 -7.64
N ARG A 97 13.73 28.27 -6.98
CA ARG A 97 13.97 29.30 -5.95
C ARG A 97 14.70 28.76 -4.72
N LEU A 98 14.33 27.56 -4.25
CA LEU A 98 15.00 26.90 -3.12
C LEU A 98 16.46 26.59 -3.44
N LEU A 99 16.74 26.02 -4.62
CA LEU A 99 18.10 25.70 -5.06
C LEU A 99 18.96 26.96 -5.20
N LYS A 100 18.42 28.02 -5.80
CA LYS A 100 19.13 29.31 -5.94
C LYS A 100 19.50 29.91 -4.59
N GLU A 101 18.54 29.93 -3.66
CA GLU A 101 18.71 30.50 -2.32
C GLU A 101 19.73 29.72 -1.49
N THR A 102 19.63 28.39 -1.51
CA THR A 102 20.52 27.51 -0.77
C THR A 102 21.92 27.54 -1.35
N ALA A 103 22.08 27.44 -2.68
CA ALA A 103 23.38 27.55 -3.35
C ALA A 103 24.10 28.87 -3.03
N PHE A 104 23.37 29.99 -3.01
CA PHE A 104 23.95 31.31 -2.68
C PHE A 104 24.55 31.37 -1.28
N LYS A 105 23.91 30.71 -0.30
CA LYS A 105 24.32 30.77 1.12
C LYS A 105 25.19 29.58 1.56
N PHE A 106 25.20 28.49 0.79
CA PHE A 106 25.71 27.19 1.22
C PHE A 106 27.12 27.25 1.81
N LYS A 107 28.07 27.88 1.09
CA LYS A 107 29.48 27.92 1.50
C LYS A 107 29.70 28.69 2.82
N ALA A 108 28.86 29.67 3.12
CA ALA A 108 28.94 30.48 4.33
C ALA A 108 28.31 29.80 5.55
N LEU A 109 27.49 28.76 5.35
CA LEU A 109 26.89 28.01 6.44
C LEU A 109 27.91 27.12 7.15
N LYS A 110 27.71 26.92 8.45
CA LYS A 110 28.44 25.90 9.22
C LYS A 110 28.09 24.48 8.74
N LYS A 111 28.98 23.51 9.00
CA LYS A 111 28.85 22.12 8.52
C LYS A 111 27.53 21.46 8.93
N VAL A 112 27.01 21.73 10.13
CA VAL A 112 25.72 21.20 10.61
C VAL A 112 24.55 21.76 9.78
N ALA A 113 24.53 23.07 9.53
CA ALA A 113 23.52 23.71 8.70
C ALA A 113 23.62 23.29 7.22
N GLN A 114 24.84 23.12 6.68
CA GLN A 114 25.05 22.55 5.35
C GLN A 114 24.42 21.16 5.23
N LEU A 115 24.62 20.29 6.24
CA LEU A 115 24.03 18.96 6.26
C LEU A 115 22.49 18.99 6.36
N ALA A 116 21.93 19.91 7.16
CA ALA A 116 20.48 20.10 7.24
C ALA A 116 19.90 20.53 5.89
N VAL A 117 20.56 21.45 5.16
CA VAL A 117 20.18 21.82 3.79
C VAL A 117 20.25 20.62 2.86
N ILE A 118 21.34 19.84 2.91
CA ILE A 118 21.54 18.67 2.06
C ILE A 118 20.38 17.68 2.22
N ASN A 119 20.05 17.32 3.47
CA ASN A 119 18.99 16.36 3.77
C ASN A 119 17.61 16.89 3.40
N SER A 120 17.35 18.17 3.63
CA SER A 120 16.02 18.75 3.41
C SER A 120 15.71 18.97 1.92
N LEU A 121 16.72 19.32 1.12
CA LEU A 121 16.57 19.45 -0.33
C LEU A 121 16.26 18.12 -1.02
N GLU A 122 16.79 17.02 -0.50
CA GLU A 122 16.43 15.68 -0.99
C GLU A 122 14.91 15.44 -0.88
N LYS A 123 14.31 15.82 0.24
CA LYS A 123 12.87 15.67 0.48
C LYS A 123 12.05 16.67 -0.34
N ALA A 124 12.50 17.91 -0.47
CA ALA A 124 11.87 18.92 -1.32
C ALA A 124 11.78 18.46 -2.79
N PHE A 125 12.82 17.79 -3.30
CA PHE A 125 12.80 17.19 -4.63
C PHE A 125 11.70 16.13 -4.76
N TRP A 126 11.56 15.22 -3.79
CA TRP A 126 10.48 14.22 -3.84
C TRP A 126 9.10 14.83 -3.69
N ASN A 127 8.94 15.88 -2.87
CA ASN A 127 7.68 16.63 -2.81
C ASN A 127 7.31 17.25 -4.17
N TRP A 128 8.29 17.59 -5.01
CA TRP A 128 8.03 18.02 -6.38
C TRP A 128 7.66 16.86 -7.29
N VAL A 129 8.52 15.86 -7.42
CA VAL A 129 8.33 14.74 -8.36
C VAL A 129 7.05 13.95 -8.08
N GLU A 130 6.70 13.74 -6.81
CA GLU A 130 5.54 12.92 -6.43
C GLU A 130 4.21 13.67 -6.56
N ASN A 131 4.20 15.01 -6.45
CA ASN A 131 2.97 15.82 -6.54
C ASN A 131 2.78 16.52 -7.89
N TYR A 132 3.86 16.70 -8.66
CA TYR A 132 3.86 17.35 -9.98
C TYR A 132 4.64 16.51 -11.01
N PRO A 133 4.27 15.24 -11.22
CA PRO A 133 5.03 14.33 -12.08
C PRO A 133 5.13 14.83 -13.53
N ASP A 134 4.09 15.47 -14.06
CA ASP A 134 4.08 16.03 -15.41
C ASP A 134 5.15 17.11 -15.63
N GLU A 135 5.41 17.95 -14.61
CA GLU A 135 6.47 18.95 -14.68
C GLU A 135 7.86 18.30 -14.74
N PHE A 136 8.04 17.20 -14.00
CA PHE A 136 9.29 16.43 -14.01
C PHE A 136 9.49 15.68 -15.33
N THR A 137 8.45 15.06 -15.88
CA THR A 137 8.51 14.46 -17.23
C THR A 137 8.87 15.51 -18.27
N LYS A 138 8.24 16.70 -18.20
CA LYS A 138 8.51 17.81 -19.12
C LYS A 138 9.96 18.32 -19.04
N LEU A 139 10.64 18.23 -17.88
CA LEU A 139 12.06 18.59 -17.77
C LEU A 139 12.94 17.79 -18.73
N TYR A 140 12.63 16.51 -18.94
CA TYR A 140 13.38 15.62 -19.82
C TYR A 140 12.99 15.74 -21.30
N GLN A 141 11.84 16.34 -21.59
CA GLN A 141 11.41 16.67 -22.95
C GLN A 141 11.91 18.06 -23.38
N ILE A 142 11.91 19.03 -22.46
CA ILE A 142 12.30 20.41 -22.67
C ILE A 142 13.23 20.84 -21.51
N PRO A 143 14.55 20.75 -21.69
CA PRO A 143 15.52 21.14 -20.67
C PRO A 143 15.30 22.56 -20.14
N GLN A 144 15.47 22.72 -18.82
CA GLN A 144 15.30 23.99 -18.12
C GLN A 144 16.66 24.56 -17.68
N THR A 145 17.24 25.45 -18.50
CA THR A 145 18.61 25.97 -18.28
C THR A 145 18.81 26.60 -16.90
N ASP A 146 17.91 27.47 -16.43
CA ASP A 146 18.10 28.09 -15.09
C ASP A 146 18.09 27.07 -13.95
N LEU A 147 17.28 26.01 -14.09
CA LEU A 147 17.18 24.96 -13.07
C LEU A 147 18.47 24.15 -13.05
N ALA A 148 18.95 23.76 -14.24
CA ALA A 148 20.22 23.05 -14.41
C ALA A 148 21.40 23.86 -13.86
N GLU A 149 21.47 25.17 -14.15
CA GLU A 149 22.52 26.05 -13.65
C GLU A 149 22.52 26.12 -12.10
N CYS A 150 21.34 26.20 -11.48
CA CYS A 150 21.23 26.19 -10.02
C CYS A 150 21.63 24.83 -9.42
N ALA A 151 21.20 23.73 -10.04
CA ALA A 151 21.50 22.39 -9.58
C ALA A 151 22.99 22.04 -9.74
N GLU A 152 23.60 22.44 -10.85
CA GLU A 152 25.03 22.29 -11.11
C GLU A 152 25.88 23.08 -10.11
N LYS A 153 25.58 24.37 -9.88
CA LYS A 153 26.29 25.16 -8.88
C LYS A 153 26.21 24.52 -7.49
N LEU A 154 25.04 24.02 -7.11
CA LEU A 154 24.89 23.34 -5.82
C LEU A 154 25.63 22.00 -5.80
N PHE A 155 25.68 21.27 -6.92
CA PHE A 155 26.44 20.02 -7.04
C PHE A 155 27.92 20.27 -6.71
N ASP A 156 28.53 21.29 -7.32
CA ASP A 156 29.95 21.60 -7.11
C ASP A 156 30.23 22.07 -5.67
N LEU A 157 29.32 22.83 -5.07
CA LEU A 157 29.42 23.26 -3.67
C LEU A 157 29.34 22.07 -2.70
N VAL A 158 28.45 21.12 -2.97
CA VAL A 158 28.26 19.90 -2.20
C VAL A 158 29.42 18.93 -2.42
N ASP A 159 30.00 18.87 -3.61
CA ASP A 159 31.22 18.11 -3.90
C ASP A 159 32.41 18.66 -3.12
N GLY A 160 32.56 19.98 -3.05
CA GLY A 160 33.54 20.65 -2.21
C GLY A 160 33.36 20.38 -0.71
N PHE A 161 32.15 20.07 -0.24
CA PHE A 161 31.92 19.64 1.15
C PHE A 161 32.44 18.21 1.41
N ALA A 162 32.54 17.38 0.38
CA ALA A 162 32.78 15.94 0.43
C ALA A 162 34.26 15.55 0.63
N GLU A 163 34.94 16.23 1.55
CA GLU A 163 36.39 16.09 1.80
C GLU A 163 36.80 14.74 2.45
N SER A 164 35.84 14.01 3.05
CA SER A 164 36.09 12.75 3.75
C SER A 164 35.09 11.68 3.31
N THR A 165 35.41 10.41 3.53
CA THR A 165 34.53 9.27 3.26
C THR A 165 33.15 9.42 3.90
N LYS A 166 33.09 9.89 5.16
CA LYS A 166 31.82 10.14 5.86
C LYS A 166 31.01 11.24 5.21
N ARG A 167 31.65 12.34 4.80
CA ARG A 167 30.95 13.45 4.13
C ARG A 167 30.53 13.10 2.71
N LYS A 168 31.35 12.35 1.96
CA LYS A 168 30.97 11.76 0.66
C LYS A 168 29.70 10.93 0.80
N ALA A 169 29.68 10.00 1.74
CA ALA A 169 28.48 9.19 2.03
C ALA A 169 27.25 10.04 2.43
N ALA A 170 27.45 11.19 3.06
CA ALA A 170 26.34 12.08 3.42
C ALA A 170 25.75 12.83 2.21
N VAL A 171 26.53 13.08 1.16
CA VAL A 171 26.11 13.94 0.05
C VAL A 171 25.72 13.21 -1.23
N TRP A 172 26.19 11.98 -1.46
CA TRP A 172 25.88 11.22 -2.67
C TRP A 172 24.38 11.11 -2.99
N PRO A 173 23.47 10.94 -2.01
CA PRO A 173 22.03 10.94 -2.28
C PRO A 173 21.49 12.24 -2.87
N LEU A 174 22.03 13.40 -2.47
CA LEU A 174 21.67 14.68 -3.06
C LEU A 174 22.42 14.93 -4.38
N GLN A 175 23.70 14.56 -4.49
CA GLN A 175 24.48 14.73 -5.72
C GLN A 175 23.83 14.01 -6.91
N ILE A 176 23.29 12.80 -6.73
CA ILE A 176 22.56 12.12 -7.81
C ILE A 176 21.25 12.84 -8.18
N ILE A 177 20.53 13.40 -7.20
CA ILE A 177 19.32 14.20 -7.45
C ILE A 177 19.66 15.47 -8.24
N LEU A 178 20.69 16.20 -7.83
CA LEU A 178 21.13 17.41 -8.52
C LEU A 178 21.54 17.10 -9.95
N LEU A 179 22.19 15.96 -10.19
CA LEU A 179 22.53 15.52 -11.54
C LEU A 179 21.29 15.11 -12.36
N ILE A 180 20.29 14.47 -11.75
CA ILE A 180 18.99 14.16 -12.38
C ILE A 180 18.27 15.44 -12.85
N LEU A 181 18.44 16.56 -12.15
CA LEU A 181 17.90 17.87 -12.58
C LEU A 181 18.62 18.45 -13.82
N CYS A 182 19.71 17.82 -14.28
CA CYS A 182 20.55 18.28 -15.38
C CYS A 182 20.62 17.24 -16.52
N PRO A 183 19.52 17.00 -17.27
CA PRO A 183 19.48 15.97 -18.32
C PRO A 183 20.54 16.17 -19.42
N GLU A 184 20.82 17.42 -19.80
CA GLU A 184 21.83 17.74 -20.82
C GLU A 184 23.25 17.35 -20.37
N ILE A 185 23.57 17.53 -19.07
CA ILE A 185 24.87 17.11 -18.53
C ILE A 185 24.97 15.59 -18.51
N ILE A 186 23.91 14.86 -18.12
CA ILE A 186 23.89 13.39 -18.18
C ILE A 186 24.12 12.91 -19.63
N GLN A 187 23.52 13.60 -20.61
CA GLN A 187 23.69 13.30 -22.02
C GLN A 187 25.10 13.59 -22.51
N ASP A 188 25.71 14.68 -22.09
CA ASP A 188 27.07 15.07 -22.45
C ASP A 188 28.11 14.07 -21.94
N ILE A 189 28.09 13.77 -20.63
CA ILE A 189 29.08 12.86 -20.01
C ILE A 189 28.97 11.40 -20.50
N SER A 190 27.87 11.05 -21.15
CA SER A 190 27.63 9.73 -21.76
C SER A 190 28.26 9.60 -23.15
N LYS A 191 28.66 10.70 -23.80
CA LYS A 191 29.28 10.71 -25.14
C LYS A 191 30.80 10.54 -25.07
N GLU A 192 31.40 10.04 -26.16
CA GLU A 192 32.84 10.10 -26.36
C GLU A 192 33.25 11.55 -26.69
N GLY A 193 34.26 12.09 -26.00
CA GLY A 193 34.68 13.49 -26.15
C GLY A 193 33.84 14.54 -25.39
N PHE A 194 33.26 14.15 -24.24
CA PHE A 194 32.49 15.03 -23.33
C PHE A 194 33.29 16.24 -22.82
N ASP A 195 32.58 17.29 -22.38
CA ASP A 195 33.20 18.51 -21.83
C ASP A 195 33.96 18.21 -20.52
N GLU A 196 35.26 18.54 -20.47
CA GLU A 196 36.09 18.39 -19.27
C GLU A 196 35.56 19.21 -18.09
N ASN A 197 34.76 20.26 -18.31
CA ASN A 197 34.09 21.00 -17.24
C ASN A 197 33.18 20.11 -16.37
N ASN A 198 32.67 19.01 -16.92
CA ASN A 198 31.79 18.05 -16.23
C ASN A 198 32.53 16.82 -15.69
N ILE A 199 33.87 16.85 -15.62
CA ILE A 199 34.67 15.69 -15.21
C ILE A 199 34.36 15.24 -13.77
N ASN A 200 34.11 16.16 -12.83
CA ASN A 200 33.77 15.81 -11.45
C ASN A 200 32.44 15.02 -11.38
N LYS A 201 31.44 15.40 -12.17
CA LYS A 201 30.15 14.71 -12.27
C LYS A 201 30.31 13.29 -12.84
N LYS A 202 31.18 13.13 -13.86
CA LYS A 202 31.54 11.80 -14.38
C LYS A 202 32.28 10.94 -13.35
N LEU A 203 33.27 11.50 -12.66
CA LEU A 203 34.02 10.82 -11.59
C LEU A 203 33.11 10.40 -10.42
N PHE A 204 32.10 11.21 -10.10
CA PHE A 204 31.07 10.86 -9.14
C PHE A 204 30.29 9.61 -9.58
N LEU A 205 29.81 9.55 -10.83
CA LEU A 205 29.13 8.36 -11.36
C LEU A 205 30.03 7.12 -11.41
N ASP A 206 31.29 7.27 -11.79
CA ASP A 206 32.28 6.19 -11.74
C ASP A 206 32.48 5.67 -10.31
N SER A 207 32.49 6.59 -9.33
CA SER A 207 32.62 6.24 -7.91
C SER A 207 31.41 5.47 -7.40
N LEU A 208 30.19 5.85 -7.81
CA LEU A 208 28.96 5.11 -7.53
C LEU A 208 29.04 3.69 -8.10
N ARG A 209 29.39 3.55 -9.39
CA ARG A 209 29.54 2.23 -10.05
C ARG A 209 30.54 1.34 -9.31
N LYS A 210 31.72 1.86 -9.00
CA LYS A 210 32.76 1.12 -8.25
C LYS A 210 32.29 0.70 -6.85
N ALA A 211 31.56 1.56 -6.15
CA ALA A 211 31.05 1.28 -4.81
C ALA A 211 29.97 0.19 -4.81
N LEU A 212 29.10 0.17 -5.83
CA LEU A 212 28.07 -0.86 -6.02
C LEU A 212 28.65 -2.23 -6.39
N ALA A 213 29.65 -2.26 -7.28
CA ALA A 213 30.32 -3.48 -7.72
C ALA A 213 31.17 -4.17 -6.62
N GLY A 214 31.19 -3.63 -5.39
CA GLY A 214 31.99 -4.18 -4.30
C GLY A 214 33.49 -3.91 -4.42
N HIS A 215 33.92 -3.11 -5.39
CA HIS A 215 35.30 -2.65 -5.55
C HIS A 215 35.62 -1.43 -4.67
N GLY A 216 34.61 -0.84 -4.02
CA GLY A 216 34.79 0.24 -3.05
C GLY A 216 35.27 -0.27 -1.69
N GLY A 217 36.40 0.25 -1.20
CA GLY A 217 36.97 -0.15 0.10
C GLY A 217 36.20 0.32 1.34
N SER A 218 35.14 1.12 1.19
CA SER A 218 34.36 1.67 2.32
C SER A 218 32.91 1.21 2.29
N ARG A 219 32.51 0.51 3.35
CA ARG A 219 31.12 0.08 3.60
C ARG A 219 30.14 1.26 3.56
N GLN A 220 30.48 2.39 4.18
CA GLN A 220 29.62 3.60 4.20
C GLN A 220 29.38 4.16 2.80
N LEU A 221 30.39 4.11 1.92
CA LEU A 221 30.22 4.55 0.53
C LEU A 221 29.36 3.56 -0.25
N THR A 222 29.54 2.25 -0.07
CA THR A 222 28.66 1.25 -0.70
C THR A 222 27.21 1.42 -0.26
N GLU A 223 26.97 1.63 1.04
CA GLU A 223 25.64 1.91 1.58
C GLU A 223 25.04 3.19 0.99
N SER A 224 25.83 4.26 0.90
CA SER A 224 25.40 5.51 0.30
C SER A 224 25.18 5.43 -1.21
N ALA A 225 25.96 4.63 -1.93
CA ALA A 225 25.78 4.40 -3.36
C ALA A 225 24.48 3.65 -3.63
N ALA A 226 24.12 2.69 -2.76
CA ALA A 226 22.84 2.00 -2.84
C ALA A 226 21.67 3.00 -2.71
N ILE A 227 21.72 3.91 -1.74
CA ILE A 227 20.70 4.97 -1.56
C ILE A 227 20.60 5.85 -2.82
N ALA A 228 21.74 6.34 -3.31
CA ALA A 228 21.78 7.20 -4.50
C ALA A 228 21.23 6.48 -5.74
N CYS A 229 21.61 5.23 -5.96
CA CYS A 229 21.16 4.46 -7.12
C CYS A 229 19.68 4.07 -7.03
N VAL A 230 19.13 3.76 -5.84
CA VAL A 230 17.69 3.55 -5.68
C VAL A 230 16.91 4.83 -5.99
N LYS A 231 17.41 6.00 -5.58
CA LYS A 231 16.80 7.29 -5.93
C LYS A 231 16.80 7.53 -7.43
N LEU A 232 17.90 7.22 -8.11
CA LEU A 232 18.00 7.27 -9.57
C LEU A 232 16.97 6.34 -10.23
N CYS A 233 16.88 5.08 -9.80
CA CYS A 233 15.89 4.13 -10.31
C CYS A 233 14.46 4.62 -10.08
N LYS A 234 14.17 5.15 -8.88
CA LYS A 234 12.84 5.69 -8.55
C LYS A 234 12.50 6.89 -9.43
N ALA A 235 13.42 7.84 -9.59
CA ALA A 235 13.22 9.03 -10.43
C ALA A 235 12.95 8.65 -11.89
N SER A 236 13.67 7.67 -12.45
CA SER A 236 13.42 7.23 -13.83
C SER A 236 12.02 6.66 -14.05
N THR A 237 11.32 6.19 -13.02
CA THR A 237 9.94 5.70 -13.17
C THR A 237 8.93 6.82 -13.47
N TYR A 238 9.25 8.07 -13.15
CA TYR A 238 8.40 9.24 -13.39
C TYR A 238 8.58 9.83 -14.81
N ILE A 239 9.38 9.18 -15.66
CA ILE A 239 9.57 9.57 -17.06
C ILE A 239 9.01 8.43 -17.92
N ASN A 240 8.31 8.77 -19.00
CA ASN A 240 7.77 7.75 -19.89
C ASN A 240 8.93 7.07 -20.64
N TRP A 241 8.86 5.74 -20.79
CA TRP A 241 9.85 4.95 -21.51
C TRP A 241 9.93 5.34 -23.00
N GLU A 242 8.84 5.84 -23.58
CA GLU A 242 8.76 6.31 -24.97
C GLU A 242 9.65 7.53 -25.25
N ASP A 243 10.00 8.31 -24.21
CA ASP A 243 10.81 9.52 -24.35
C ASP A 243 12.30 9.24 -24.64
N ASN A 244 12.73 7.95 -24.71
CA ASN A 244 14.12 7.52 -24.94
C ASN A 244 15.16 8.29 -24.08
N SER A 245 14.77 8.59 -22.83
CA SER A 245 15.52 9.48 -21.96
C SER A 245 16.87 8.91 -21.53
N VAL A 246 17.90 9.76 -21.51
CA VAL A 246 19.27 9.42 -21.09
C VAL A 246 19.34 8.85 -19.65
N ILE A 247 18.37 9.20 -18.80
CA ILE A 247 18.30 8.66 -17.43
C ILE A 247 18.21 7.12 -17.42
N PHE A 248 17.55 6.51 -18.42
CA PHE A 248 17.41 5.07 -18.50
C PHE A 248 18.74 4.38 -18.82
N LEU A 249 19.58 4.98 -19.67
CA LEU A 249 20.93 4.48 -19.93
C LEU A 249 21.78 4.51 -18.65
N LEU A 250 21.66 5.60 -17.88
CA LEU A 250 22.35 5.72 -16.60
C LEU A 250 21.90 4.64 -15.61
N VAL A 251 20.59 4.41 -15.49
CA VAL A 251 20.02 3.34 -14.65
C VAL A 251 20.53 1.96 -15.08
N GLN A 252 20.49 1.66 -16.39
CA GLN A 252 20.95 0.38 -16.93
C GLN A 252 22.40 0.08 -16.56
N SER A 253 23.25 1.11 -16.49
CA SER A 253 24.66 0.97 -16.13
C SER A 253 24.93 0.59 -14.65
N MET A 254 23.94 0.70 -13.76
CA MET A 254 24.11 0.50 -12.31
C MET A 254 23.12 -0.51 -11.69
N VAL A 255 21.95 -0.71 -12.29
CA VAL A 255 20.83 -1.44 -11.67
C VAL A 255 21.15 -2.92 -11.39
N VAL A 256 22.00 -3.54 -12.19
CA VAL A 256 22.39 -4.96 -11.99
C VAL A 256 23.23 -5.11 -10.72
N ASP A 257 24.27 -4.29 -10.56
CA ASP A 257 25.11 -4.30 -9.36
C ASP A 257 24.31 -3.90 -8.12
N LEU A 258 23.40 -2.93 -8.25
CA LEU A 258 22.48 -2.55 -7.16
C LEU A 258 21.62 -3.73 -6.71
N LYS A 259 21.00 -4.45 -7.65
CA LYS A 259 20.17 -5.64 -7.34
C LYS A 259 21.01 -6.72 -6.66
N ASN A 260 22.21 -6.98 -7.17
CA ASN A 260 23.14 -7.96 -6.59
C ASN A 260 23.65 -7.55 -5.20
N LEU A 261 23.68 -6.26 -4.88
CA LEU A 261 24.04 -5.76 -3.57
C LEU A 261 22.90 -5.88 -2.57
N LEU A 262 21.68 -5.46 -2.95
CA LEU A 262 20.52 -5.39 -2.05
C LEU A 262 19.85 -6.75 -1.82
N PHE A 263 19.76 -7.58 -2.87
CA PHE A 263 19.04 -8.85 -2.85
C PHE A 263 19.99 -10.05 -2.86
N ASN A 264 21.07 -10.00 -2.05
CA ASN A 264 22.00 -11.11 -1.88
C ASN A 264 21.69 -11.90 -0.60
N PRO A 265 21.16 -13.14 -0.70
CA PRO A 265 20.87 -13.95 0.48
C PRO A 265 22.12 -14.34 1.27
N SER A 266 23.26 -14.51 0.60
CA SER A 266 24.52 -14.94 1.22
C SER A 266 25.22 -13.82 1.99
N LYS A 267 24.96 -12.56 1.62
CA LYS A 267 25.49 -11.38 2.29
C LYS A 267 24.40 -10.30 2.40
N PRO A 268 23.48 -10.44 3.37
CA PRO A 268 22.37 -9.50 3.51
C PRO A 268 22.86 -8.06 3.70
N PHE A 269 22.25 -7.14 2.96
CA PHE A 269 22.52 -5.72 3.10
C PHE A 269 22.05 -5.19 4.47
N SER A 270 22.86 -4.36 5.13
CA SER A 270 22.45 -3.67 6.35
C SER A 270 23.29 -2.42 6.60
N ARG A 271 22.63 -1.31 6.98
CA ARG A 271 23.25 -0.05 7.43
C ARG A 271 23.22 0.12 8.95
N GLY A 272 22.83 -0.93 9.69
CA GLY A 272 22.62 -0.85 11.14
C GLY A 272 21.25 -0.31 11.57
N SER A 273 20.37 0.03 10.62
CA SER A 273 18.98 0.45 10.88
C SER A 273 18.01 -0.36 10.01
N GLN A 274 17.49 -1.45 10.58
CA GLN A 274 16.64 -2.41 9.86
C GLN A 274 15.42 -1.79 9.15
N PRO A 275 14.62 -0.87 9.75
CA PRO A 275 13.45 -0.32 9.06
C PRO A 275 13.80 0.48 7.80
N ALA A 276 14.80 1.35 7.89
CA ALA A 276 15.24 2.16 6.76
C ALA A 276 15.84 1.31 5.63
N ASP A 277 16.50 0.20 5.96
CA ASP A 277 17.05 -0.75 4.99
C ASP A 277 15.94 -1.44 4.21
N VAL A 278 14.89 -1.87 4.91
CA VAL A 278 13.69 -2.46 4.31
C VAL A 278 13.00 -1.47 3.37
N ASP A 279 12.80 -0.22 3.78
CA ASP A 279 12.19 0.81 2.93
C ASP A 279 12.99 1.07 1.65
N LEU A 280 14.32 1.11 1.75
CA LEU A 280 15.22 1.24 0.60
C LEU A 280 15.07 0.07 -0.36
N MET A 281 14.97 -1.16 0.16
CA MET A 281 14.79 -2.36 -0.67
C MET A 281 13.41 -2.41 -1.32
N ILE A 282 12.35 -1.96 -0.62
CA ILE A 282 11.00 -1.83 -1.20
C ILE A 282 11.02 -0.82 -2.35
N ASP A 283 11.57 0.37 -2.13
CA ASP A 283 11.69 1.39 -3.18
C ASP A 283 12.51 0.88 -4.37
N CYS A 284 13.58 0.10 -4.12
CA CYS A 284 14.35 -0.55 -5.19
C CYS A 284 13.50 -1.55 -5.99
N LEU A 285 12.78 -2.46 -5.32
CA LEU A 285 12.00 -3.50 -5.97
C LEU A 285 10.85 -2.90 -6.79
N VAL A 286 10.11 -1.95 -6.21
CA VAL A 286 9.03 -1.22 -6.89
C VAL A 286 9.58 -0.47 -8.11
N SER A 287 10.72 0.21 -7.98
CA SER A 287 11.34 0.91 -9.11
C SER A 287 11.78 -0.04 -10.21
N CYS A 288 12.41 -1.16 -9.85
CA CYS A 288 12.85 -2.18 -10.79
C CYS A 288 11.68 -2.79 -11.56
N PHE A 289 10.56 -3.06 -10.88
CA PHE A 289 9.33 -3.53 -11.51
C PHE A 289 8.78 -2.50 -12.49
N ARG A 290 8.70 -1.22 -12.09
CA ARG A 290 8.21 -0.13 -12.95
C ARG A 290 9.09 0.13 -14.18
N ILE A 291 10.40 -0.08 -14.07
CA ILE A 291 11.34 0.06 -15.20
C ILE A 291 11.25 -1.14 -16.15
N SER A 292 11.17 -2.37 -15.61
CA SER A 292 11.19 -3.59 -16.41
C SER A 292 10.36 -4.69 -15.73
N PRO A 293 9.04 -4.72 -15.97
CA PRO A 293 8.11 -5.63 -15.26
C PRO A 293 8.31 -7.11 -15.61
N HIS A 294 9.03 -7.40 -16.69
CA HIS A 294 9.35 -8.77 -17.11
C HIS A 294 10.70 -9.26 -16.56
N ASN A 295 11.56 -8.37 -16.05
CA ASN A 295 12.87 -8.74 -15.50
C ASN A 295 12.78 -9.09 -14.00
N ASN A 296 12.15 -10.23 -13.72
CA ASN A 296 11.74 -10.66 -12.37
C ASN A 296 12.77 -11.57 -11.66
N GLN A 297 14.07 -11.46 -11.97
CA GLN A 297 15.08 -12.32 -11.32
C GLN A 297 15.12 -12.13 -9.80
N HIS A 298 15.07 -10.89 -9.33
CA HIS A 298 15.08 -10.53 -7.92
C HIS A 298 13.75 -10.89 -7.21
N PHE A 299 12.63 -10.92 -7.93
CA PHE A 299 11.38 -11.49 -7.43
C PHE A 299 11.56 -12.96 -7.09
N LYS A 300 12.18 -13.75 -7.97
CA LYS A 300 12.45 -15.18 -7.71
C LYS A 300 13.34 -15.39 -6.49
N ILE A 301 14.35 -14.52 -6.29
CA ILE A 301 15.17 -14.54 -5.08
C ILE A 301 14.29 -14.31 -3.85
N CYS A 302 13.42 -13.29 -3.86
CA CYS A 302 12.54 -13.04 -2.73
C CYS A 302 11.42 -14.08 -2.55
N LEU A 303 11.03 -14.80 -3.60
CA LEU A 303 10.00 -15.85 -3.54
C LEU A 303 10.54 -17.20 -3.07
N ALA A 304 11.85 -17.42 -3.09
CA ALA A 304 12.43 -18.71 -2.72
C ALA A 304 12.17 -19.06 -1.24
N GLN A 305 11.85 -20.33 -0.97
CA GLN A 305 11.55 -20.85 0.37
C GLN A 305 12.67 -20.60 1.39
N ASN A 306 13.93 -20.71 0.94
CA ASN A 306 15.11 -20.55 1.79
C ASN A 306 15.55 -19.09 1.96
N SER A 307 14.81 -18.13 1.39
CA SER A 307 15.18 -16.72 1.48
C SER A 307 14.90 -16.15 2.87
N PRO A 308 15.67 -15.14 3.31
CA PRO A 308 15.44 -14.46 4.58
C PRO A 308 14.01 -13.89 4.68
N SER A 309 13.39 -13.94 5.87
CA SER A 309 12.04 -13.40 6.10
C SER A 309 11.92 -11.91 5.75
N THR A 310 13.01 -11.15 5.90
CA THR A 310 13.09 -9.74 5.45
C THR A 310 12.84 -9.61 3.95
N PHE A 311 13.32 -10.55 3.12
CA PHE A 311 13.11 -10.50 1.67
C PHE A 311 11.66 -10.82 1.31
N HIS A 312 11.03 -11.77 2.02
CA HIS A 312 9.59 -12.04 1.91
C HIS A 312 8.78 -10.78 2.26
N TYR A 313 9.15 -10.12 3.35
CA TYR A 313 8.50 -8.87 3.78
C TYR A 313 8.66 -7.74 2.76
N VAL A 314 9.87 -7.55 2.24
CA VAL A 314 10.15 -6.56 1.18
C VAL A 314 9.30 -6.86 -0.05
N LEU A 315 9.25 -8.11 -0.51
CA LEU A 315 8.46 -8.50 -1.67
C LEU A 315 6.97 -8.17 -1.47
N VAL A 316 6.37 -8.67 -0.39
CA VAL A 316 4.93 -8.50 -0.12
C VAL A 316 4.55 -7.02 -0.04
N ASN A 317 5.34 -6.20 0.68
CA ASN A 317 5.06 -4.77 0.80
C ASN A 317 5.31 -4.01 -0.51
N SER A 318 6.25 -4.48 -1.35
CA SER A 318 6.46 -3.91 -2.68
C SER A 318 5.30 -4.19 -3.62
N LEU A 319 4.77 -5.43 -3.62
CA LEU A 319 3.58 -5.78 -4.41
C LEU A 319 2.37 -4.96 -3.96
N HIS A 320 2.18 -4.83 -2.65
CA HIS A 320 1.10 -4.02 -2.09
C HIS A 320 1.23 -2.54 -2.49
N ARG A 321 2.46 -1.99 -2.49
CA ARG A 321 2.75 -0.63 -2.99
C ARG A 321 2.42 -0.51 -4.48
N ILE A 322 2.77 -1.50 -5.31
CA ILE A 322 2.47 -1.48 -6.76
C ILE A 322 0.95 -1.40 -7.00
N ILE A 323 0.14 -2.13 -6.22
CA ILE A 323 -1.32 -2.13 -6.35
C ILE A 323 -1.92 -0.81 -5.85
N THR A 324 -1.51 -0.37 -4.66
CA THR A 324 -2.10 0.80 -3.99
C THR A 324 -1.59 2.14 -4.53
N ASN A 325 -0.48 2.15 -5.26
CA ASN A 325 0.15 3.34 -5.83
C ASN A 325 0.35 3.16 -7.34
N SER A 326 -0.69 3.52 -8.10
CA SER A 326 -0.70 3.52 -9.57
C SER A 326 -1.04 4.91 -10.13
N ALA A 327 -0.33 5.94 -9.67
CA ALA A 327 -0.62 7.33 -9.98
C ALA A 327 -0.39 7.73 -11.44
N LEU A 328 0.49 7.01 -12.16
CA LEU A 328 0.83 7.29 -13.55
C LEU A 328 0.31 6.17 -14.47
N ASP A 329 -0.20 6.57 -15.63
CA ASP A 329 -0.85 5.64 -16.57
C ASP A 329 0.13 4.63 -17.20
N TRP A 330 1.39 5.02 -17.39
CA TRP A 330 2.44 4.15 -17.95
C TRP A 330 3.09 3.23 -16.91
N TRP A 331 2.76 3.36 -15.62
CA TRP A 331 3.28 2.41 -14.63
C TRP A 331 2.63 1.03 -14.84
N PRO A 332 3.44 -0.04 -14.95
CA PRO A 332 2.91 -1.37 -15.18
C PRO A 332 2.00 -1.80 -14.04
N LYS A 333 0.92 -2.50 -14.39
CA LYS A 333 -0.02 -3.07 -13.43
C LYS A 333 0.53 -4.40 -12.88
N ILE A 334 -0.11 -4.88 -11.82
CA ILE A 334 0.33 -6.04 -11.06
C ILE A 334 0.18 -7.38 -11.82
N ASP A 335 -0.53 -7.37 -12.94
CA ASP A 335 -0.84 -8.54 -13.77
C ASP A 335 0.39 -9.31 -14.25
N ALA A 336 1.52 -8.61 -14.49
CA ALA A 336 2.81 -9.23 -14.80
C ALA A 336 3.30 -10.23 -13.71
N VAL A 337 2.79 -10.12 -12.49
CA VAL A 337 3.15 -10.96 -11.33
C VAL A 337 2.25 -12.19 -11.18
N TYR A 338 1.10 -12.27 -11.87
CA TYR A 338 0.19 -13.42 -11.74
C TYR A 338 0.83 -14.77 -12.10
N CYS A 339 1.90 -14.76 -12.89
CA CYS A 339 2.70 -15.95 -13.17
C CYS A 339 3.36 -16.58 -11.92
N HIS A 340 3.45 -15.86 -10.80
CA HIS A 340 4.05 -16.28 -9.53
C HIS A 340 3.03 -16.62 -8.43
N SER A 341 1.76 -16.78 -8.79
CA SER A 341 0.66 -17.01 -7.83
C SER A 341 0.85 -18.27 -6.97
N VAL A 342 1.45 -19.32 -7.54
CA VAL A 342 1.68 -20.59 -6.83
C VAL A 342 2.72 -20.40 -5.72
N GLU A 343 3.82 -19.73 -6.03
CA GLU A 343 4.89 -19.43 -5.08
C GLU A 343 4.40 -18.50 -3.95
N LEU A 344 3.55 -17.52 -4.27
CA LEU A 344 2.91 -16.63 -3.29
C LEU A 344 1.97 -17.39 -2.34
N ARG A 345 1.15 -18.32 -2.85
CA ARG A 345 0.31 -19.19 -2.00
C ARG A 345 1.15 -20.07 -1.08
N HIS A 346 2.24 -20.63 -1.59
CA HIS A 346 3.14 -21.44 -0.78
C HIS A 346 3.76 -20.61 0.36
N MET A 347 4.27 -19.41 0.05
CA MET A 347 4.79 -18.48 1.05
C MET A 347 3.73 -18.12 2.12
N PHE A 348 2.48 -17.94 1.72
CA PHE A 348 1.37 -17.66 2.65
C PHE A 348 1.15 -18.83 3.61
N GLY A 349 1.04 -20.05 3.08
CA GLY A 349 0.85 -21.25 3.89
C GLY A 349 2.00 -21.50 4.86
N GLU A 350 3.26 -21.34 4.41
CA GLU A 350 4.43 -21.47 5.29
C GLU A 350 4.45 -20.41 6.39
N THR A 351 4.15 -19.15 6.04
CA THR A 351 4.12 -18.04 6.99
C THR A 351 3.01 -18.24 8.02
N LEU A 352 1.83 -18.66 7.59
CA LEU A 352 0.70 -19.00 8.44
C LEU A 352 1.08 -20.10 9.45
N ASN A 353 1.65 -21.20 8.96
CA ASN A 353 2.08 -22.31 9.82
C ASN A 353 3.12 -21.86 10.86
N LYS A 354 4.13 -21.08 10.47
CA LYS A 354 5.16 -20.56 11.38
C LYS A 354 4.60 -19.57 12.40
N ALA A 355 3.69 -18.68 11.99
CA ALA A 355 3.03 -17.73 12.88
C ALA A 355 2.13 -18.45 13.92
N MET A 356 1.47 -19.53 13.52
CA MET A 356 0.60 -20.35 14.37
C MET A 356 1.40 -21.23 15.35
N GLN A 357 2.56 -21.76 14.95
CA GLN A 357 3.42 -22.58 15.82
C GLN A 357 3.99 -21.83 17.04
N GLY A 358 4.11 -20.49 16.96
CA GLY A 358 4.51 -19.64 18.09
C GLY A 358 3.39 -19.39 19.11
N CYS A 359 2.16 -19.80 18.82
CA CYS A 359 1.04 -19.77 19.74
C CYS A 359 0.91 -21.16 20.37
N GLY A 360 1.57 -21.36 21.51
CA GLY A 360 1.68 -22.67 22.16
C GLY A 360 0.35 -23.42 22.25
N ALA A 361 0.43 -24.73 21.98
CA ALA A 361 -0.65 -25.69 22.16
C ALA A 361 -1.23 -25.61 23.58
N HIS A 362 -2.42 -25.04 23.70
CA HIS A 362 -3.34 -25.46 24.75
C HIS A 362 -4.33 -26.43 24.10
N PRO A 363 -4.35 -27.72 24.51
CA PRO A 363 -5.38 -28.63 24.05
C PRO A 363 -6.75 -28.12 24.53
N ALA A 364 -7.78 -28.45 23.75
CA ALA A 364 -9.19 -28.14 23.93
C ALA A 364 -9.60 -27.70 25.34
N ILE A 365 -10.21 -26.51 25.41
CA ILE A 365 -10.84 -25.93 26.59
C ILE A 365 -11.79 -26.96 27.21
N ARG A 366 -11.35 -27.61 28.31
CA ARG A 366 -12.25 -28.29 29.24
C ARG A 366 -12.84 -27.21 30.15
N MET A 367 -14.16 -27.10 30.10
CA MET A 367 -15.00 -26.35 31.05
C MET A 367 -14.67 -26.75 32.51
N ALA A 368 -14.44 -25.76 33.40
CA ALA A 368 -14.87 -25.65 34.81
C ALA A 368 -14.04 -24.56 35.56
N PRO A 369 -14.39 -24.12 36.78
CA PRO A 369 -15.05 -22.84 37.01
C PRO A 369 -14.13 -21.78 37.67
N SER A 370 -14.55 -20.53 37.50
CA SER A 370 -14.08 -19.28 38.12
C SER A 370 -13.52 -19.37 39.55
N LEU A 371 -12.35 -18.75 39.82
CA LEU A 371 -12.02 -18.11 41.10
C LEU A 371 -10.94 -16.99 40.96
N THR A 372 -11.35 -15.78 41.34
CA THR A 372 -10.66 -14.67 42.04
C THR A 372 -9.34 -14.07 41.53
N PHE A 373 -9.48 -12.81 41.12
CA PHE A 373 -8.48 -11.76 40.92
C PHE A 373 -7.69 -11.44 42.21
N LYS A 374 -6.35 -11.46 42.15
CA LYS A 374 -5.51 -10.61 43.02
C LYS A 374 -4.20 -10.23 42.31
N GLU A 375 -4.06 -8.93 42.18
CA GLU A 375 -2.99 -8.14 41.60
C GLU A 375 -1.67 -8.23 42.39
N LYS A 376 -0.54 -8.33 41.69
CA LYS A 376 0.74 -7.76 42.14
C LYS A 376 1.72 -7.57 40.98
N VAL A 377 1.93 -6.31 40.65
CA VAL A 377 2.95 -5.82 39.73
C VAL A 377 4.31 -5.93 40.40
N THR A 378 5.23 -6.67 39.79
CA THR A 378 6.68 -6.50 40.02
C THR A 378 7.42 -6.63 38.71
N SER A 379 8.13 -5.55 38.38
CA SER A 379 9.06 -5.38 37.27
C SER A 379 10.10 -6.50 37.19
N LEU A 380 10.10 -7.26 36.10
CA LEU A 380 11.23 -8.09 35.70
C LEU A 380 11.58 -7.77 34.26
N LYS A 381 12.80 -7.26 34.06
CA LYS A 381 13.44 -7.03 32.77
C LYS A 381 13.42 -8.35 32.00
N PHE A 382 12.51 -8.48 31.02
CA PHE A 382 12.47 -9.63 30.15
C PHE A 382 13.62 -9.54 29.16
N LYS A 383 14.59 -10.46 29.29
CA LYS A 383 15.53 -10.79 28.25
C LYS A 383 14.72 -11.55 27.20
N GLU A 384 14.19 -10.86 26.18
CA GLU A 384 13.44 -11.46 25.08
C GLU A 384 14.24 -12.63 24.50
N LYS A 385 13.61 -13.81 24.45
CA LYS A 385 14.22 -15.00 23.83
C LYS A 385 14.22 -14.80 22.30
N PRO A 386 15.26 -15.22 21.56
CA PRO A 386 15.34 -15.05 20.10
C PRO A 386 14.12 -15.60 19.34
N THR A 387 13.50 -16.66 19.87
CA THR A 387 12.30 -17.31 19.31
C THR A 387 11.06 -16.42 19.29
N ASP A 388 10.97 -15.44 20.20
CA ASP A 388 9.81 -14.53 20.32
C ASP A 388 9.86 -13.42 19.24
N LEU A 389 11.07 -12.96 18.90
CA LEU A 389 11.31 -11.96 17.85
C LEU A 389 11.02 -12.53 16.45
N GLU A 390 11.44 -13.77 16.19
CA GLU A 390 11.12 -14.48 14.93
C GLU A 390 9.61 -14.69 14.79
N THR A 391 8.94 -15.14 15.85
CA THR A 391 7.48 -15.31 15.85
C THR A 391 6.76 -14.00 15.55
N ARG A 392 7.20 -12.89 16.15
CA ARG A 392 6.66 -11.55 15.88
C ARG A 392 6.88 -11.11 14.43
N SER A 393 8.03 -11.44 13.83
CA SER A 393 8.33 -11.14 12.43
C SER A 393 7.37 -11.84 11.45
N TYR A 394 7.03 -13.11 11.72
CA TYR A 394 6.07 -13.86 10.90
C TYR A 394 4.65 -13.31 11.03
N LYS A 395 4.26 -12.78 12.19
CA LYS A 395 2.96 -12.10 12.37
C LYS A 395 2.86 -10.83 11.53
N TYR A 396 3.90 -10.00 11.52
CA TYR A 396 3.92 -8.81 10.66
C TYR A 396 3.92 -9.15 9.16
N LEU A 397 4.70 -10.15 8.75
CA LEU A 397 4.67 -10.64 7.38
C LEU A 397 3.27 -11.14 7.00
N LEU A 398 2.63 -11.91 7.87
CA LEU A 398 1.29 -12.43 7.64
C LEU A 398 0.26 -11.31 7.50
N LEU A 399 0.32 -10.27 8.34
CA LEU A 399 -0.51 -9.07 8.19
C LEU A 399 -0.32 -8.43 6.82
N SER A 400 0.93 -8.23 6.39
CA SER A 400 1.24 -7.67 5.06
C SER A 400 0.71 -8.55 3.92
N MET A 401 0.76 -9.88 4.07
CA MET A 401 0.22 -10.81 3.07
C MET A 401 -1.30 -10.75 2.98
N VAL A 402 -1.99 -10.66 4.12
CA VAL A 402 -3.45 -10.51 4.13
C VAL A 402 -3.87 -9.17 3.51
N LYS A 403 -3.15 -8.07 3.80
CA LYS A 403 -3.36 -6.78 3.12
C LYS A 403 -3.08 -6.85 1.61
N LEU A 404 -2.09 -7.62 1.20
CA LEU A 404 -1.80 -7.85 -0.22
C LEU A 404 -2.94 -8.59 -0.92
N ILE A 405 -3.45 -9.67 -0.30
CA ILE A 405 -4.63 -10.39 -0.77
C ILE A 405 -5.83 -9.44 -0.82
N HIS A 406 -5.94 -8.52 0.13
CA HIS A 406 -6.96 -7.48 0.12
C HIS A 406 -6.89 -6.56 -1.07
N ALA A 407 -5.70 -6.07 -1.36
CA ALA A 407 -5.49 -5.15 -2.45
C ALA A 407 -5.77 -5.81 -3.80
N ASP A 408 -5.35 -7.06 -4.01
CA ASP A 408 -5.64 -7.81 -5.23
C ASP A 408 -5.74 -9.34 -4.99
N PRO A 409 -6.96 -9.91 -4.89
CA PRO A 409 -7.15 -11.35 -4.71
C PRO A 409 -6.64 -12.20 -5.89
N LYS A 410 -6.56 -11.65 -7.11
CA LYS A 410 -6.12 -12.41 -8.30
C LYS A 410 -4.67 -12.86 -8.16
N LEU A 411 -3.85 -12.16 -7.37
CA LEU A 411 -2.44 -12.51 -7.13
C LEU A 411 -2.22 -13.90 -6.53
N LEU A 412 -3.14 -14.39 -5.71
CA LEU A 412 -3.03 -15.73 -5.12
C LEU A 412 -4.06 -16.71 -5.71
N LEU A 413 -5.12 -16.20 -6.35
CA LEU A 413 -6.16 -17.02 -6.97
C LEU A 413 -5.82 -17.44 -8.42
N CYS A 414 -5.00 -16.68 -9.14
CA CYS A 414 -4.65 -17.01 -10.51
C CYS A 414 -3.92 -18.36 -10.61
N ASN A 415 -4.31 -19.18 -11.58
CA ASN A 415 -3.70 -20.48 -11.87
C ASN A 415 -3.33 -20.56 -13.37
N PRO A 416 -2.29 -19.85 -13.82
CA PRO A 416 -2.00 -19.71 -15.25
C PRO A 416 -1.54 -21.00 -15.93
N ARG A 417 -1.18 -22.05 -15.17
CA ARG A 417 -0.65 -23.32 -15.72
C ARG A 417 -1.64 -24.48 -15.69
N LYS A 418 -2.80 -24.38 -15.03
CA LYS A 418 -3.69 -25.53 -14.78
C LYS A 418 -5.16 -25.10 -14.68
N GLN A 419 -6.01 -25.57 -15.58
CA GLN A 419 -7.47 -25.38 -15.51
C GLN A 419 -8.13 -26.64 -14.91
N GLY A 420 -9.17 -26.46 -14.09
CA GLY A 420 -9.97 -27.55 -13.50
C GLY A 420 -9.80 -27.74 -11.96
N PRO A 421 -9.96 -28.97 -11.43
CA PRO A 421 -10.16 -29.24 -9.99
C PRO A 421 -9.01 -28.80 -9.06
N GLU A 422 -7.77 -28.72 -9.56
CA GLU A 422 -6.62 -28.22 -8.77
C GLU A 422 -6.72 -26.71 -8.46
N THR A 423 -7.43 -25.94 -9.30
CA THR A 423 -7.72 -24.51 -9.05
C THR A 423 -8.70 -24.34 -7.90
N GLN A 424 -9.70 -25.23 -7.81
CA GLN A 424 -10.68 -25.26 -6.71
C GLN A 424 -10.00 -25.65 -5.39
N SER A 425 -9.11 -26.65 -5.40
CA SER A 425 -8.30 -27.01 -4.22
C SER A 425 -7.44 -25.86 -3.73
N SER A 426 -6.70 -25.20 -4.64
CA SER A 426 -5.82 -24.08 -4.28
C SER A 426 -6.58 -22.89 -3.69
N THR A 427 -7.79 -22.64 -4.19
CA THR A 427 -8.66 -21.56 -3.70
C THR A 427 -9.26 -21.91 -2.34
N ALA A 428 -9.69 -23.17 -2.16
CA ALA A 428 -10.18 -23.67 -0.88
C ALA A 428 -9.10 -23.66 0.22
N GLU A 429 -7.85 -24.00 -0.12
CA GLU A 429 -6.70 -23.92 0.80
C GLU A 429 -6.44 -22.49 1.26
N LEU A 430 -6.47 -21.51 0.34
CA LEU A 430 -6.30 -20.10 0.66
C LEU A 430 -7.42 -19.60 1.60
N ILE A 431 -8.67 -19.90 1.26
CA ILE A 431 -9.83 -19.50 2.08
C ILE A 431 -9.75 -20.15 3.46
N THR A 432 -9.42 -21.44 3.52
CA THR A 432 -9.23 -22.15 4.80
C THR A 432 -8.15 -21.49 5.65
N GLY A 433 -7.02 -21.11 5.05
CA GLY A 433 -5.96 -20.39 5.74
C GLY A 433 -6.36 -19.01 6.24
N LEU A 434 -7.15 -18.25 5.47
CA LEU A 434 -7.69 -16.96 5.92
C LEU A 434 -8.70 -17.14 7.07
N VAL A 435 -9.59 -18.13 6.98
CA VAL A 435 -10.57 -18.44 8.03
C VAL A 435 -9.90 -18.86 9.33
N GLN A 436 -8.75 -19.55 9.28
CA GLN A 436 -7.96 -19.91 10.47
C GLN A 436 -7.45 -18.69 11.26
N LEU A 437 -7.34 -17.52 10.62
CA LEU A 437 -6.88 -16.28 11.25
C LEU A 437 -7.98 -15.51 11.98
N VAL A 438 -9.25 -15.73 11.63
CA VAL A 438 -10.40 -14.99 12.17
C VAL A 438 -10.62 -15.22 13.68
N PRO A 439 -10.49 -16.43 14.24
CA PRO A 439 -10.69 -16.67 15.68
C PRO A 439 -9.54 -16.17 16.58
N GLN A 440 -8.45 -15.64 16.02
CA GLN A 440 -7.23 -15.36 16.77
C GLN A 440 -7.31 -14.06 17.57
N SER A 441 -7.81 -14.13 18.82
CA SER A 441 -7.96 -12.98 19.73
C SER A 441 -6.64 -12.25 20.06
N HIS A 442 -5.50 -12.91 19.86
CA HIS A 442 -4.17 -12.37 20.14
C HIS A 442 -3.55 -11.62 18.95
N MET A 443 -4.25 -11.52 17.80
CA MET A 443 -3.84 -10.76 16.61
C MET A 443 -5.04 -10.01 15.99
N PRO A 444 -5.61 -9.01 16.67
CA PRO A 444 -6.87 -8.39 16.26
C PRO A 444 -6.82 -7.70 14.88
N GLU A 445 -5.69 -7.06 14.54
CA GLU A 445 -5.52 -6.41 13.22
C GLU A 445 -5.49 -7.42 12.07
N ILE A 446 -4.83 -8.56 12.26
CA ILE A 446 -4.77 -9.64 11.26
C ILE A 446 -6.13 -10.31 11.14
N ALA A 447 -6.81 -10.57 12.27
CA ALA A 447 -8.13 -11.16 12.29
C ALA A 447 -9.17 -10.26 11.60
N GLN A 448 -9.10 -8.94 11.80
CA GLN A 448 -9.99 -7.98 11.13
C GLN A 448 -9.75 -7.94 9.61
N GLU A 449 -8.49 -7.80 9.17
CA GLU A 449 -8.15 -7.76 7.74
C GLU A 449 -8.48 -9.10 7.04
N ALA A 450 -8.21 -10.23 7.71
CA ALA A 450 -8.51 -11.57 7.19
C ALA A 450 -10.01 -11.83 7.09
N MET A 451 -10.81 -11.29 8.02
CA MET A 451 -12.27 -11.36 7.97
C MET A 451 -12.81 -10.60 6.74
N GLU A 452 -12.40 -9.34 6.55
CA GLU A 452 -12.82 -8.55 5.37
C GLU A 452 -12.45 -9.24 4.05
N GLN A 453 -11.36 -10.01 4.05
CA GLN A 453 -10.90 -10.77 2.89
C GLN A 453 -11.53 -12.13 2.66
N ALA A 454 -11.75 -12.91 3.71
CA ALA A 454 -12.50 -14.17 3.61
C ALA A 454 -13.93 -13.90 3.11
N ASP A 455 -14.52 -12.79 3.56
CA ASP A 455 -15.83 -12.32 3.11
C ASP A 455 -15.85 -11.99 1.60
N ARG A 456 -14.85 -11.24 1.07
CA ARG A 456 -14.76 -10.92 -0.38
C ARG A 456 -14.36 -12.13 -1.22
N SER A 457 -13.46 -12.97 -0.72
CA SER A 457 -12.99 -14.17 -1.42
C SER A 457 -14.11 -15.20 -1.56
N SER A 458 -15.10 -15.22 -0.65
CA SER A 458 -16.33 -16.00 -0.81
C SER A 458 -17.13 -15.56 -2.03
N CYS A 459 -17.16 -14.25 -2.35
CA CYS A 459 -17.75 -13.74 -3.60
C CYS A 459 -16.94 -14.16 -4.84
N HIS A 460 -15.60 -14.14 -4.75
CA HIS A 460 -14.72 -14.62 -5.83
C HIS A 460 -14.75 -16.14 -6.00
N PHE A 461 -15.00 -16.90 -4.93
CA PHE A 461 -15.20 -18.35 -4.96
C PHE A 461 -16.42 -18.72 -5.78
N LEU A 462 -17.54 -18.00 -5.60
CA LEU A 462 -18.73 -18.12 -6.45
C LEU A 462 -18.41 -17.85 -7.93
N PHE A 463 -17.57 -16.85 -8.20
CA PHE A 463 -17.15 -16.50 -9.57
C PHE A 463 -16.24 -17.56 -10.20
N LEU A 464 -15.27 -18.11 -9.45
CA LEU A 464 -14.34 -19.14 -9.94
C LEU A 464 -15.01 -20.52 -10.10
N CYS A 465 -16.00 -20.84 -9.27
CA CYS A 465 -16.84 -22.03 -9.45
C CYS A 465 -17.73 -21.91 -10.70
N GLY A 466 -18.19 -20.71 -11.07
CA GLY A 466 -18.98 -20.48 -12.29
C GLY A 466 -18.23 -20.69 -13.61
N VAL A 467 -16.91 -20.54 -13.63
CA VAL A 467 -16.06 -20.80 -14.82
C VAL A 467 -15.64 -22.28 -14.90
N GLY A 468 -15.91 -23.10 -13.86
CA GLY A 468 -15.39 -24.46 -13.71
C GLY A 468 -16.36 -25.61 -13.99
N CYS A 469 -17.60 -25.33 -14.42
CA CYS A 469 -18.61 -26.37 -14.68
C CYS A 469 -18.79 -26.63 -16.18
N ASP A 470 -17.85 -27.33 -16.81
CA ASP A 470 -18.12 -27.97 -18.11
C ASP A 470 -18.94 -29.25 -17.87
N VAL A 471 -20.23 -29.21 -18.23
CA VAL A 471 -20.99 -30.42 -18.59
C VAL A 471 -20.82 -30.60 -20.10
N PRO A 472 -20.45 -31.80 -20.61
CA PRO A 472 -20.15 -31.98 -22.02
C PRO A 472 -21.44 -31.89 -22.84
N ALA A 473 -21.62 -30.80 -23.58
CA ALA A 473 -22.64 -30.70 -24.62
C ALA A 473 -22.00 -30.18 -25.92
N SER A 474 -22.03 -31.06 -26.91
CA SER A 474 -21.67 -30.83 -28.30
C SER A 474 -22.29 -29.55 -28.89
N GLY A 475 -21.51 -28.79 -29.64
CA GLY A 475 -22.01 -27.89 -30.69
C GLY A 475 -21.42 -26.48 -30.67
N ASN A 476 -20.73 -26.13 -31.77
CA ASN A 476 -20.20 -24.81 -32.10
C ASN A 476 -21.07 -23.63 -31.66
N SER A 477 -20.49 -22.64 -30.96
CA SER A 477 -20.59 -21.22 -31.36
C SER A 477 -19.67 -20.31 -30.51
N SER A 478 -18.96 -19.45 -31.24
CA SER A 478 -18.27 -18.20 -30.92
C SER A 478 -18.14 -17.77 -29.44
N GLN A 479 -16.90 -17.77 -28.94
CA GLN A 479 -16.51 -17.04 -27.72
C GLN A 479 -16.74 -15.53 -27.91
N MET A 480 -17.61 -14.95 -27.08
CA MET A 480 -17.59 -13.51 -26.79
C MET A 480 -16.94 -13.31 -25.42
N SER A 481 -15.76 -12.70 -25.44
CA SER A 481 -14.98 -12.29 -24.26
C SER A 481 -15.79 -11.28 -23.44
N MET A 482 -16.20 -11.64 -22.23
CA MET A 482 -16.86 -10.72 -21.28
C MET A 482 -15.79 -9.93 -20.52
N ASP A 483 -15.90 -8.61 -20.52
CA ASP A 483 -14.90 -7.70 -19.96
C ASP A 483 -14.86 -7.77 -18.42
N HIS A 484 -13.75 -8.29 -17.89
CA HIS A 484 -13.56 -8.60 -16.46
C HIS A 484 -13.39 -7.35 -15.57
N ASP A 485 -13.13 -6.18 -16.16
CA ASP A 485 -12.80 -4.95 -15.41
C ASP A 485 -14.02 -4.13 -14.96
N GLU A 486 -15.17 -4.28 -15.59
CA GLU A 486 -16.38 -3.53 -15.23
C GLU A 486 -17.07 -4.11 -13.98
N LEU A 487 -16.93 -5.42 -13.74
CA LEU A 487 -17.55 -6.14 -12.62
C LEU A 487 -16.72 -6.06 -11.32
N LEU A 488 -15.41 -5.79 -11.42
CA LEU A 488 -14.54 -5.56 -10.27
C LEU A 488 -14.76 -4.17 -9.65
N ARG A 489 -15.14 -3.17 -10.45
CA ARG A 489 -15.45 -1.81 -9.98
C ARG A 489 -16.70 -1.74 -9.10
N THR A 490 -17.67 -2.63 -9.31
CA THR A 490 -18.91 -2.67 -8.52
C THR A 490 -18.72 -3.30 -7.13
N CYS A 491 -17.74 -4.18 -6.96
CA CYS A 491 -17.42 -4.82 -5.66
C CYS A 491 -16.44 -4.02 -4.79
N SER A 492 -15.65 -3.12 -5.39
CA SER A 492 -14.60 -2.34 -4.71
C SER A 492 -15.08 -0.99 -4.18
N SER A 493 -16.20 -0.45 -4.68
CA SER A 493 -16.77 0.81 -4.21
C SER A 493 -17.87 0.58 -3.16
N GLY A 494 -17.48 0.41 -1.90
CA GLY A 494 -18.46 0.20 -0.83
C GLY A 494 -17.90 0.29 0.59
N ALA A 495 -17.79 1.53 1.10
CA ALA A 495 -18.22 1.98 2.43
C ALA A 495 -17.25 2.99 3.10
N SER A 496 -17.58 4.28 2.97
CA SER A 496 -17.50 5.23 4.08
C SER A 496 -18.94 5.53 4.47
N LEU A 497 -19.44 4.89 5.53
CA LEU A 497 -20.83 5.03 5.98
C LEU A 497 -20.88 5.89 7.24
N ARG A 498 -21.46 7.09 7.06
CA ARG A 498 -21.83 8.05 8.10
C ARG A 498 -22.72 7.39 9.17
N LYS A 499 -22.39 7.64 10.44
CA LYS A 499 -23.25 7.36 11.60
C LYS A 499 -24.59 8.08 11.47
N GLY A 500 -25.66 7.32 11.20
CA GLY A 500 -27.06 7.74 11.37
C GLY A 500 -27.64 7.11 12.63
N LYS A 501 -28.22 7.94 13.50
CA LYS A 501 -28.74 7.58 14.83
C LYS A 501 -30.25 7.33 14.69
N GLY A 502 -30.74 6.14 15.08
CA GLY A 502 -32.17 5.81 15.08
C GLY A 502 -32.48 4.60 15.97
N ASN A 503 -33.39 4.79 16.93
CA ASN A 503 -33.74 3.84 18.00
C ASN A 503 -34.77 2.79 17.56
N SER A 504 -34.61 1.53 17.98
CA SER A 504 -35.66 0.59 18.44
C SER A 504 -34.97 -0.68 18.95
N SER A 505 -34.87 -0.83 20.28
CA SER A 505 -35.73 -1.59 21.20
C SER A 505 -35.46 -3.10 21.25
N MET A 506 -34.73 -3.46 22.32
CA MET A 506 -34.73 -4.70 23.11
C MET A 506 -34.68 -6.05 22.39
N ASP A 507 -33.50 -6.68 22.46
CA ASP A 507 -33.45 -8.03 23.02
C ASP A 507 -32.18 -8.21 23.87
N SER A 508 -32.37 -8.66 25.10
CA SER A 508 -31.35 -8.73 26.14
C SER A 508 -31.04 -10.20 26.43
N THR A 509 -29.78 -10.62 26.27
CA THR A 509 -29.06 -11.44 27.27
C THR A 509 -27.59 -11.67 26.85
N ALA A 510 -26.70 -11.49 27.83
CA ALA A 510 -25.31 -11.96 27.93
C ALA A 510 -24.22 -11.33 27.01
N GLY A 511 -23.74 -10.15 27.43
CA GLY A 511 -22.31 -9.90 27.70
C GLY A 511 -21.27 -10.03 26.58
N CYS A 512 -21.13 -9.01 25.74
CA CYS A 512 -19.84 -8.36 25.44
C CYS A 512 -20.08 -7.11 24.57
N SER A 513 -19.46 -6.00 24.96
CA SER A 513 -19.52 -4.72 24.27
C SER A 513 -18.83 -4.76 22.89
N GLY A 514 -19.51 -4.26 21.84
CA GLY A 514 -18.84 -3.40 20.87
C GLY A 514 -18.62 -3.88 19.43
N THR A 515 -19.13 -5.03 19.00
CA THR A 515 -19.22 -5.43 17.57
C THR A 515 -20.32 -6.50 17.41
N PRO A 516 -21.14 -6.50 16.34
CA PRO A 516 -21.95 -7.67 16.03
C PRO A 516 -21.04 -8.91 15.95
N PRO A 517 -21.45 -10.08 16.47
CA PRO A 517 -20.60 -11.27 16.43
C PRO A 517 -20.20 -11.54 14.96
N ILE A 518 -18.90 -11.60 14.70
CA ILE A 518 -18.21 -11.73 13.39
C ILE A 518 -18.98 -12.58 12.36
N ARG A 519 -19.55 -13.69 12.82
CA ARG A 519 -20.42 -14.59 12.03
C ARG A 519 -21.61 -13.89 11.37
N ARG A 520 -22.34 -13.03 12.08
CA ARG A 520 -23.49 -12.30 11.52
C ARG A 520 -23.07 -11.35 10.40
N GLN A 521 -21.87 -10.78 10.50
CA GLN A 521 -21.34 -9.89 9.46
C GLN A 521 -20.97 -10.68 8.20
N ALA A 522 -20.25 -11.79 8.34
CA ALA A 522 -19.92 -12.69 7.22
C ALA A 522 -21.18 -13.24 6.52
N GLN A 523 -22.16 -13.69 7.31
CA GLN A 523 -23.45 -14.17 6.81
C GLN A 523 -24.19 -13.09 6.01
N THR A 524 -24.22 -11.85 6.53
CA THR A 524 -24.82 -10.69 5.84
C THR A 524 -24.10 -10.41 4.52
N LYS A 525 -22.77 -10.48 4.47
CA LYS A 525 -21.99 -10.21 3.25
C LYS A 525 -22.13 -11.31 2.19
N LEU A 526 -22.14 -12.58 2.60
CA LEU A 526 -22.43 -13.69 1.70
C LEU A 526 -23.82 -13.53 1.09
N GLU A 527 -24.82 -13.22 1.91
CA GLU A 527 -26.18 -12.98 1.46
C GLU A 527 -26.27 -11.79 0.46
N VAL A 528 -25.59 -10.67 0.73
CA VAL A 528 -25.47 -9.54 -0.22
C VAL A 528 -24.92 -10.02 -1.57
N ALA A 529 -23.85 -10.81 -1.56
CA ALA A 529 -23.21 -11.31 -2.77
C ALA A 529 -24.14 -12.21 -3.58
N LEU A 530 -24.78 -13.18 -2.93
CA LEU A 530 -25.73 -14.09 -3.57
C LEU A 530 -26.86 -13.30 -4.23
N TYR A 531 -27.46 -12.34 -3.53
CA TYR A 531 -28.50 -11.48 -4.10
C TYR A 531 -28.02 -10.63 -5.27
N MET A 532 -26.79 -10.11 -5.26
CA MET A 532 -26.23 -9.38 -6.40
C MET A 532 -26.02 -10.31 -7.61
N PHE A 533 -25.53 -11.53 -7.41
CA PHE A 533 -25.28 -12.49 -8.49
C PHE A 533 -26.54 -13.11 -9.08
N LEU A 534 -27.67 -13.13 -8.37
CA LEU A 534 -28.96 -13.54 -8.92
C LEU A 534 -29.39 -12.71 -10.15
N TRP A 535 -28.82 -11.52 -10.33
CA TRP A 535 -29.08 -10.61 -11.45
C TRP A 535 -27.95 -10.55 -12.48
N SER A 536 -26.97 -11.45 -12.38
CA SER A 536 -25.87 -11.53 -13.34
C SER A 536 -26.39 -11.73 -14.77
N PRO A 537 -25.74 -11.11 -15.79
CA PRO A 537 -26.03 -11.42 -17.18
C PRO A 537 -25.63 -12.85 -17.56
N ASP A 538 -24.71 -13.44 -16.82
CA ASP A 538 -24.25 -14.82 -16.96
C ASP A 538 -25.18 -15.79 -16.21
N THR A 539 -25.77 -16.74 -16.94
CA THR A 539 -26.68 -17.74 -16.38
C THR A 539 -25.99 -18.72 -15.44
N GLU A 540 -24.71 -19.02 -15.67
CA GLU A 540 -23.94 -19.92 -14.80
C GLU A 540 -23.69 -19.27 -13.44
N ALA A 541 -23.29 -17.99 -13.42
CA ALA A 541 -23.17 -17.22 -12.19
C ALA A 541 -24.49 -17.16 -11.39
N VAL A 542 -25.65 -17.06 -12.06
CA VAL A 542 -26.96 -17.11 -11.39
C VAL A 542 -27.21 -18.49 -10.77
N LEU A 543 -26.94 -19.58 -11.49
CA LEU A 543 -27.14 -20.94 -10.98
C LEU A 543 -26.21 -21.28 -9.81
N VAL A 544 -24.96 -20.81 -9.85
CA VAL A 544 -24.01 -20.93 -8.73
C VAL A 544 -24.47 -20.11 -7.53
N ALA A 545 -24.92 -18.87 -7.72
CA ALA A 545 -25.47 -18.09 -6.63
C ALA A 545 -26.71 -18.76 -6.02
N MET A 546 -27.60 -19.32 -6.85
CA MET A 546 -28.75 -20.08 -6.38
C MET A 546 -28.34 -21.30 -5.55
N SER A 547 -27.35 -22.08 -5.99
CA SER A 547 -26.88 -23.28 -5.27
C SER A 547 -26.26 -22.93 -3.92
N CYS A 548 -25.53 -21.81 -3.84
CA CYS A 548 -24.83 -21.39 -2.64
C CYS A 548 -25.71 -20.82 -1.52
N PHE A 549 -27.00 -20.56 -1.78
CA PHE A 549 -27.96 -20.37 -0.69
C PHE A 549 -28.02 -21.59 0.25
N ARG A 550 -27.65 -22.79 -0.22
CA ARG A 550 -27.52 -23.98 0.64
C ARG A 550 -26.53 -23.80 1.78
N HIS A 551 -25.44 -23.05 1.57
CA HIS A 551 -24.44 -22.87 2.62
C HIS A 551 -24.95 -22.02 3.78
N LEU A 552 -25.86 -21.07 3.52
CA LEU A 552 -26.56 -20.34 4.58
C LEU A 552 -27.45 -21.29 5.39
N CYS A 553 -28.12 -22.23 4.72
CA CYS A 553 -28.96 -23.25 5.36
C CYS A 553 -28.14 -24.27 6.16
N GLU A 554 -27.04 -24.79 5.59
CA GLU A 554 -26.11 -25.71 6.25
C GLU A 554 -25.51 -25.08 7.52
N GLU A 555 -25.13 -23.79 7.46
CA GLU A 555 -24.67 -23.06 8.65
C GLU A 555 -25.76 -23.00 9.73
N ALA A 556 -27.00 -22.71 9.33
CA ALA A 556 -28.12 -22.66 10.25
C ALA A 556 -28.39 -24.05 10.87
N ASP A 557 -28.33 -25.12 10.09
CA ASP A 557 -28.52 -26.50 10.55
C ASP A 557 -27.43 -26.93 11.56
N ILE A 558 -26.16 -26.61 11.28
CA ILE A 558 -25.04 -26.85 12.21
C ILE A 558 -25.29 -26.14 13.54
N ARG A 559 -25.83 -24.92 13.51
CA ARG A 559 -26.11 -24.14 14.74
C ARG A 559 -27.28 -24.70 15.53
N CYS A 560 -28.31 -25.23 14.86
CA CYS A 560 -29.44 -25.88 15.53
C CYS A 560 -29.02 -27.14 16.27
N GLY A 561 -28.10 -27.92 15.68
CA GLY A 561 -27.59 -29.15 16.27
C GLY A 561 -26.78 -28.95 17.56
N VAL A 562 -26.33 -27.72 17.86
CA VAL A 562 -25.52 -27.40 19.05
C VAL A 562 -26.39 -26.94 20.23
N ASP A 563 -27.52 -26.26 19.99
CA ASP A 563 -28.31 -25.58 21.03
C ASP A 563 -29.78 -26.07 21.16
N GLU A 564 -30.23 -27.09 20.43
CA GLU A 564 -31.65 -27.55 20.38
C GLU A 564 -32.66 -26.43 20.02
N VAL A 565 -32.22 -25.41 19.28
CA VAL A 565 -33.03 -24.27 18.83
C VAL A 565 -33.51 -24.49 17.39
N SER A 566 -34.73 -24.03 17.06
CA SER A 566 -35.29 -24.08 15.69
C SER A 566 -34.44 -23.30 14.68
N VAL A 567 -34.29 -23.86 13.47
CA VAL A 567 -33.51 -23.26 12.36
C VAL A 567 -34.04 -21.90 11.91
N HIS A 568 -35.34 -21.70 12.04
CA HIS A 568 -35.99 -20.43 11.71
C HIS A 568 -35.57 -19.28 12.65
N ASN A 569 -35.06 -19.57 13.85
CA ASN A 569 -34.53 -18.55 14.74
C ASN A 569 -33.18 -18.00 14.26
N PHE A 570 -32.42 -18.80 13.51
CA PHE A 570 -31.13 -18.40 12.94
C PHE A 570 -31.25 -17.93 11.50
N LEU A 571 -32.17 -18.53 10.73
CA LEU A 571 -32.39 -18.23 9.32
C LEU A 571 -33.91 -18.24 9.03
N PRO A 572 -34.62 -17.13 9.25
CA PRO A 572 -36.08 -17.09 9.10
C PRO A 572 -36.57 -17.53 7.71
N ASN A 573 -35.82 -17.19 6.65
CA ASN A 573 -36.12 -17.53 5.26
C ASN A 573 -35.56 -18.90 4.80
N TYR A 574 -35.22 -19.81 5.73
CA TYR A 574 -34.57 -21.11 5.44
C TYR A 574 -35.21 -21.88 4.29
N ASN A 575 -36.55 -22.01 4.29
CA ASN A 575 -37.28 -22.78 3.26
C ASN A 575 -37.08 -22.18 1.86
N THR A 576 -37.15 -20.86 1.74
CA THR A 576 -36.96 -20.15 0.47
C THR A 576 -35.51 -20.27 -0.02
N PHE A 577 -34.53 -20.22 0.89
CA PHE A 577 -33.10 -20.38 0.55
C PHE A 577 -32.75 -21.81 0.14
N MET A 578 -33.31 -22.82 0.81
CA MET A 578 -33.21 -24.20 0.36
C MET A 578 -33.84 -24.41 -1.01
N GLU A 579 -34.94 -23.70 -1.31
CA GLU A 579 -35.58 -23.81 -2.61
C GLU A 579 -34.74 -23.18 -3.73
N PHE A 580 -34.13 -22.00 -3.50
CA PHE A 580 -33.10 -21.46 -4.41
C PHE A 580 -32.05 -22.52 -4.76
N ALA A 581 -31.51 -23.20 -3.74
CA ALA A 581 -30.48 -24.20 -3.92
C ALA A 581 -30.96 -25.54 -4.52
N SER A 582 -32.27 -25.81 -4.47
CA SER A 582 -32.84 -27.00 -5.11
C SER A 582 -33.08 -26.77 -6.61
N VAL A 583 -33.52 -25.55 -6.97
CA VAL A 583 -33.86 -25.17 -8.34
C VAL A 583 -32.61 -24.98 -9.20
N SER A 584 -31.45 -24.68 -8.60
CA SER A 584 -30.17 -24.58 -9.30
C SER A 584 -29.77 -25.87 -10.04
N ASN A 585 -30.28 -27.03 -9.62
CA ASN A 585 -29.96 -28.33 -10.21
C ASN A 585 -30.87 -28.73 -11.39
N MET A 586 -31.84 -27.90 -11.77
CA MET A 586 -32.77 -28.19 -12.87
C MET A 586 -32.21 -27.72 -14.22
N MET A 587 -32.28 -28.59 -15.24
CA MET A 587 -31.79 -28.29 -16.60
C MET A 587 -32.32 -26.95 -17.14
N SER A 588 -31.42 -26.20 -17.80
CA SER A 588 -31.57 -24.78 -18.11
C SER A 588 -32.77 -24.46 -19.01
N THR A 589 -33.83 -23.96 -18.40
CA THR A 589 -34.80 -23.11 -19.11
C THR A 589 -34.13 -21.75 -19.28
N GLY A 590 -33.84 -21.32 -20.51
CA GLY A 590 -32.97 -20.16 -20.83
C GLY A 590 -33.21 -18.88 -20.01
N ARG A 591 -32.25 -17.94 -20.04
CA ARG A 591 -32.11 -16.77 -19.14
C ARG A 591 -33.42 -16.11 -18.66
N ALA A 592 -34.37 -15.84 -19.56
CA ALA A 592 -35.64 -15.19 -19.21
C ALA A 592 -36.53 -16.07 -18.30
N ALA A 593 -36.53 -17.38 -18.48
CA ALA A 593 -37.24 -18.32 -17.63
C ALA A 593 -36.54 -18.49 -16.27
N LEU A 594 -35.21 -18.56 -16.25
CA LEU A 594 -34.43 -18.57 -15.02
C LEU A 594 -34.69 -17.30 -14.18
N GLN A 595 -34.64 -16.13 -14.81
CA GLN A 595 -34.93 -14.85 -14.14
C GLN A 595 -36.38 -14.77 -13.62
N LYS A 596 -37.37 -15.28 -14.36
CA LYS A 596 -38.75 -15.38 -13.84
C LYS A 596 -38.85 -16.27 -12.60
N ARG A 597 -38.09 -17.36 -12.54
CA ARG A 597 -38.04 -18.26 -11.37
C ARG A 597 -37.36 -17.60 -10.17
N VAL A 598 -36.19 -16.99 -10.39
CA VAL A 598 -35.49 -16.19 -9.38
C VAL A 598 -36.43 -15.15 -8.78
N MET A 599 -37.15 -14.42 -9.64
CA MET A 599 -38.14 -13.43 -9.22
C MET A 599 -39.30 -14.00 -8.41
N ALA A 600 -39.79 -15.19 -8.77
CA ALA A 600 -40.84 -15.86 -8.01
C ALA A 600 -40.37 -16.27 -6.61
N LEU A 601 -39.12 -16.74 -6.48
CA LEU A 601 -38.52 -17.11 -5.20
C LEU A 601 -38.20 -15.88 -4.33
N LEU A 602 -37.70 -14.78 -4.92
CA LEU A 602 -37.44 -13.54 -4.18
C LEU A 602 -38.72 -12.97 -3.54
N ARG A 603 -39.87 -13.07 -4.20
CA ARG A 603 -41.17 -12.64 -3.66
C ARG A 603 -41.67 -13.47 -2.47
N ARG A 604 -41.05 -14.63 -2.20
CA ARG A 604 -41.39 -15.52 -1.08
C ARG A 604 -40.47 -15.32 0.13
N ILE A 605 -39.64 -14.28 0.12
CA ILE A 605 -38.85 -13.87 1.27
C ILE A 605 -39.78 -13.08 2.19
N GLU A 606 -40.19 -13.69 3.31
CA GLU A 606 -41.17 -13.12 4.24
C GLU A 606 -40.52 -12.20 5.28
N HIS A 607 -39.23 -12.40 5.57
CA HIS A 607 -38.52 -11.64 6.59
C HIS A 607 -37.36 -10.83 6.01
N PRO A 608 -37.29 -9.51 6.24
CA PRO A 608 -36.16 -8.71 5.81
C PRO A 608 -34.88 -9.16 6.53
N THR A 609 -33.82 -9.36 5.76
CA THR A 609 -32.49 -9.66 6.29
C THR A 609 -31.58 -8.45 6.13
N ALA A 610 -30.50 -8.40 6.92
CA ALA A 610 -29.51 -7.34 6.81
C ALA A 610 -28.89 -7.30 5.40
N GLY A 611 -28.67 -8.47 4.78
CA GLY A 611 -28.08 -8.55 3.45
C GLY A 611 -29.04 -8.06 2.37
N ASN A 612 -30.32 -8.45 2.43
CA ASN A 612 -31.36 -7.96 1.54
C ASN A 612 -31.49 -6.42 1.61
N THR A 613 -31.50 -5.87 2.82
CA THR A 613 -31.59 -4.43 3.06
C THR A 613 -30.37 -3.68 2.51
N GLU A 614 -29.16 -4.25 2.66
CA GLU A 614 -27.93 -3.64 2.15
C GLU A 614 -27.86 -3.65 0.62
N VAL A 615 -28.34 -4.71 -0.04
CA VAL A 615 -28.45 -4.76 -1.52
C VAL A 615 -29.40 -3.68 -2.03
N TRP A 616 -30.54 -3.49 -1.37
CA TRP A 616 -31.49 -2.44 -1.72
C TRP A 616 -30.86 -1.04 -1.68
N LEU A 617 -30.09 -0.73 -0.64
CA LEU A 617 -29.40 0.55 -0.50
C LEU A 617 -28.33 0.81 -1.60
N ARG A 618 -27.81 -0.24 -2.22
CA ARG A 618 -26.71 -0.17 -3.20
C ARG A 618 -27.18 -0.04 -4.65
N GLN A 619 -28.44 -0.36 -4.97
CA GLN A 619 -28.91 -0.31 -6.36
C GLN A 619 -29.28 1.11 -6.82
N GLN A 620 -28.58 1.61 -7.86
CA GLN A 620 -28.86 2.91 -8.50
C GLN A 620 -29.95 2.85 -9.60
N HIS A 621 -30.54 1.68 -9.89
CA HIS A 621 -31.53 1.53 -10.96
C HIS A 621 -32.99 1.54 -10.44
N PRO A 622 -33.80 2.57 -10.79
CA PRO A 622 -35.15 2.74 -10.24
C PRO A 622 -36.17 1.66 -10.68
N SER A 623 -35.89 0.89 -11.73
CA SER A 623 -36.78 -0.19 -12.20
C SER A 623 -36.76 -1.46 -11.34
N GLN A 624 -35.81 -1.58 -10.39
CA GLN A 624 -35.61 -2.78 -9.55
C GLN A 624 -35.93 -2.53 -8.07
N ALA A 625 -36.06 -1.27 -7.64
CA ALA A 625 -36.35 -0.88 -6.26
C ALA A 625 -37.69 -1.41 -5.72
N HIS A 626 -38.67 -1.63 -6.60
CA HIS A 626 -40.01 -2.11 -6.22
C HIS A 626 -40.06 -3.58 -5.78
N ILE A 627 -39.02 -4.38 -6.07
CA ILE A 627 -39.01 -5.82 -5.79
C ILE A 627 -38.61 -6.12 -4.34
N PHE A 628 -37.90 -5.18 -3.70
CA PHE A 628 -37.48 -5.26 -2.30
C PHE A 628 -38.33 -4.38 -1.37
N MET A 629 -39.41 -3.77 -1.89
CA MET A 629 -40.40 -3.12 -1.02
C MET A 629 -41.17 -4.20 -0.26
N PHE A 630 -40.81 -4.38 1.02
CA PHE A 630 -41.78 -4.82 1.99
C PHE A 630 -42.86 -3.76 2.04
N GLU A 631 -44.07 -4.07 1.55
CA GLU A 631 -45.22 -3.24 1.84
C GLU A 631 -45.30 -3.09 3.36
N ALA A 632 -45.10 -1.87 3.85
CA ALA A 632 -45.39 -1.50 5.22
C ALA A 632 -46.89 -1.68 5.46
N SER A 633 -47.29 -2.89 5.81
CA SER A 633 -48.65 -3.24 6.20
C SER A 633 -48.59 -4.24 7.36
N SER A 634 -48.27 -3.72 8.54
CA SER A 634 -48.71 -4.19 9.87
C SER A 634 -48.39 -3.11 10.90
#